data_AF-A0A382TDN7-F1
#
_entry.id   AF-A0A382TDN7-F1
#
_cell.length_a   1.000
_cell.length_b   1.000
_cell.length_c   1.000
_cell.angle_alpha   90.00
_cell.angle_beta   90.00
_cell.angle_gamma   90.00
#
_symmetry.space_group_name_H-M   'P 1'
#
loop_
_entity.id
_entity.type
_entity.pdbx_description
1 polymer ?
#
loop_
_entity_poly.entity_id
_entity_poly.type
_entity_poly.pdbx_seq_one_letter_code
_entity_poly.pdbx_strand_id
1 'polypeptide(L)'
;LYDIDHLENVISENLEKRIGEIPTAELIIQEHSKKFMSWFKSLKVKPTISLLTQYYEKIRMEELQRYEHKVSADEKDAMAKLSKGLVRKLLHYPITHLKGLADGQELDPQTIDTIWRLYRLHEMDQVEEQR
;
A
#
# COMPACT_ATOMS: atom_id res chain seq x y z
N LEU A 1 -63.01 16.35 2.63
CA LEU A 1 -62.38 16.27 3.96
C LEU A 1 -61.30 15.21 3.85
N TYR A 2 -60.01 15.56 3.98
CA TYR A 2 -58.95 14.55 4.10
C TYR A 2 -58.82 14.24 5.59
N ASP A 3 -59.15 13.00 5.97
CA ASP A 3 -59.16 12.57 7.37
C ASP A 3 -57.74 12.22 7.85
N ILE A 4 -57.52 12.26 9.16
CA ILE A 4 -56.23 11.96 9.82
C ILE A 4 -55.71 10.58 9.39
N ASP A 5 -56.60 9.61 9.21
CA ASP A 5 -56.29 8.26 8.72
C ASP A 5 -55.65 8.25 7.33
N HIS A 6 -56.00 9.22 6.48
CA HIS A 6 -55.43 9.32 5.14
C HIS A 6 -53.98 9.83 5.17
N LEU A 7 -53.62 10.64 6.17
CA LEU A 7 -52.25 11.09 6.41
C LEU A 7 -51.40 9.95 7.00
N GLU A 8 -51.95 9.14 7.91
CA GLU A 8 -51.24 7.97 8.44
C GLU A 8 -50.89 6.94 7.36
N ASN A 9 -51.80 6.70 6.41
CA ASN A 9 -51.53 5.82 5.26
C ASN A 9 -50.40 6.36 4.37
N VAL A 10 -50.40 7.67 4.07
CA VAL A 10 -49.34 8.32 3.26
C VAL A 10 -48.00 8.29 3.99
N ILE A 11 -47.99 8.45 5.31
CA ILE A 11 -46.76 8.36 6.12
C ILE A 11 -46.22 6.92 6.09
N SER A 12 -47.10 5.92 6.22
CA SER A 12 -46.73 4.50 6.20
C SER A 12 -46.17 4.07 4.85
N GLU A 13 -46.81 4.47 3.74
CA GLU A 13 -46.29 4.23 2.38
C GLU A 13 -44.94 4.92 2.15
N ASN A 14 -44.75 6.14 2.66
CA ASN A 14 -43.47 6.85 2.54
C ASN A 14 -42.38 6.19 3.38
N LEU A 15 -42.72 5.61 4.53
CA LEU A 15 -41.78 4.86 5.37
C LEU A 15 -41.35 3.56 4.68
N GLU A 16 -42.29 2.79 4.14
CA GLU A 16 -41.99 1.57 3.37
C GLU A 16 -41.11 1.87 2.16
N LYS A 17 -41.41 2.94 1.41
CA LYS A 17 -40.55 3.41 0.31
C LYS A 17 -39.14 3.72 0.78
N ARG A 18 -38.99 4.47 1.88
CA ARG A 18 -37.66 4.79 2.46
C ARG A 18 -36.90 3.55 2.91
N ILE A 19 -37.57 2.56 3.49
CA ILE A 19 -36.95 1.29 3.87
C ILE A 19 -36.51 0.52 2.62
N GLY A 20 -37.33 0.53 1.55
CA GLY A 20 -37.00 -0.07 0.26
C GLY A 20 -35.77 0.53 -0.42
N GLU A 21 -35.41 1.78 -0.11
CA GLU A 21 -34.20 2.44 -0.62
C GLU A 21 -32.92 2.06 0.15
N ILE A 22 -33.02 1.45 1.33
CA ILE A 22 -31.86 1.08 2.17
C ILE A 22 -30.87 0.18 1.41
N PRO A 23 -31.29 -0.92 0.74
CA PRO A 23 -30.35 -1.77 0.01
C PRO A 23 -29.59 -1.03 -1.09
N THR A 24 -30.25 -0.09 -1.78
CA THR A 24 -29.62 0.76 -2.79
C THR A 24 -28.55 1.66 -2.17
N ALA A 25 -28.87 2.29 -1.03
CA ALA A 25 -27.94 3.12 -0.29
C ALA A 25 -26.72 2.31 0.21
N GLU A 26 -26.94 1.11 0.74
CA GLU A 26 -25.86 0.22 1.18
C GLU A 26 -24.92 -0.17 0.03
N LEU A 27 -25.47 -0.45 -1.16
CA LEU A 27 -24.68 -0.80 -2.34
C LEU A 27 -23.78 0.36 -2.78
N ILE A 28 -24.32 1.58 -2.79
CA ILE A 28 -23.56 2.81 -3.06
C ILE A 28 -22.41 2.96 -2.05
N ILE A 29 -22.71 2.82 -0.75
CA ILE A 29 -21.71 2.93 0.32
C ILE A 29 -20.60 1.89 0.15
N GLN A 30 -20.95 0.63 -0.17
CA GLN A 30 -19.96 -0.43 -0.38
C GLN A 30 -19.04 -0.12 -1.57
N GLU A 31 -19.59 0.34 -2.69
CA GLU A 31 -18.81 0.71 -3.87
C GLU A 31 -17.82 1.84 -3.55
N HIS A 32 -18.30 2.91 -2.90
CA HIS A 32 -17.44 4.03 -2.51
C HIS A 32 -16.40 3.63 -1.46
N SER A 33 -16.76 2.76 -0.51
CA SER A 33 -15.82 2.25 0.50
C SER A 33 -14.69 1.44 -0.13
N LYS A 34 -15.00 0.59 -1.12
CA LYS A 34 -13.97 -0.16 -1.87
C LYS A 34 -13.02 0.78 -2.61
N LYS A 35 -13.56 1.78 -3.32
CA LYS A 35 -12.77 2.80 -4.02
C LYS A 35 -11.88 3.58 -3.06
N PHE A 36 -12.43 4.02 -1.93
CA PHE A 36 -11.67 4.73 -0.89
C PHE A 36 -10.53 3.87 -0.34
N MET A 37 -10.78 2.61 -0.02
CA MET A 37 -9.75 1.70 0.51
C MET A 37 -8.63 1.43 -0.52
N SER A 38 -8.97 1.28 -1.79
CA SER A 38 -7.98 1.16 -2.87
C SER A 38 -7.10 2.41 -2.97
N TRP A 39 -7.73 3.59 -3.01
CA TRP A 39 -7.03 4.87 -2.99
C TRP A 39 -6.15 5.04 -1.74
N PHE A 40 -6.66 4.72 -0.55
CA PHE A 40 -5.90 4.84 0.69
C PHE A 40 -4.65 3.95 0.69
N LYS A 41 -4.74 2.75 0.12
CA LYS A 41 -3.60 1.83 -0.01
C LYS A 41 -2.59 2.32 -1.04
N SER A 42 -3.02 2.97 -2.13
CA SER A 42 -2.09 3.55 -3.10
C SER A 42 -1.17 4.60 -2.46
N LEU A 43 -1.63 5.31 -1.43
CA LEU A 43 -0.80 6.26 -0.66
C LEU A 43 0.38 5.58 0.05
N LYS A 44 0.26 4.30 0.41
CA LYS A 44 1.32 3.53 1.08
C LYS A 44 2.36 2.95 0.12
N VAL A 45 2.09 2.93 -1.19
CA VAL A 45 3.01 2.38 -2.19
C VAL A 45 4.36 3.09 -2.18
N LYS A 46 4.36 4.43 -2.24
CA LYS A 46 5.60 5.21 -2.31
C LYS A 46 6.48 5.05 -1.05
N PRO A 47 5.95 5.16 0.19
CA PRO A 47 6.71 4.83 1.40
C PRO A 47 7.27 3.40 1.38
N THR A 48 6.46 2.42 0.96
CA THR A 48 6.89 1.01 0.87
C THR A 48 8.11 0.84 -0.05
N ILE A 49 8.08 1.47 -1.24
CA ILE A 49 9.20 1.44 -2.18
C ILE A 49 10.46 2.07 -1.57
N SER A 50 10.30 3.19 -0.86
CA SER A 50 11.41 3.89 -0.19
C SER A 50 12.06 2.98 0.85
N LEU A 51 11.29 2.47 1.80
CA LEU A 51 11.77 1.62 2.89
C LEU A 51 12.40 0.33 2.38
N LEU A 52 11.79 -0.32 1.37
CA LEU A 52 12.36 -1.51 0.75
C LEU A 52 13.72 -1.21 0.08
N THR A 53 13.82 -0.07 -0.60
CA THR A 53 15.09 0.36 -1.23
C THR A 53 16.17 0.58 -0.17
N GLN A 54 15.82 1.25 0.93
CA GLN A 54 16.73 1.47 2.05
C GLN A 54 17.17 0.17 2.71
N TYR A 55 16.26 -0.79 2.89
CA TYR A 55 16.56 -2.10 3.47
C TYR A 55 17.67 -2.82 2.68
N TYR A 56 17.52 -2.91 1.35
CA TYR A 56 18.54 -3.55 0.51
C TYR A 56 19.84 -2.74 0.44
N GLU A 57 19.76 -1.41 0.44
CA GLU A 57 20.94 -0.57 0.42
C GLU A 57 21.75 -0.69 1.72
N LYS A 58 21.07 -0.80 2.87
CA LYS A 58 21.69 -1.07 4.17
C LYS A 58 22.46 -2.38 4.13
N ILE A 59 21.84 -3.47 3.68
CA ILE A 59 22.50 -4.78 3.53
C ILE A 59 23.70 -4.69 2.59
N ARG A 60 23.54 -3.97 1.45
CA ARG A 60 24.61 -3.76 0.48
C ARG A 60 25.83 -3.11 1.12
N MET A 61 25.61 -2.03 1.87
CA MET A 61 26.68 -1.28 2.52
C MET A 61 27.34 -2.09 3.64
N GLU A 62 26.56 -2.79 4.46
CA GLU A 62 27.07 -3.69 5.52
C GLU A 62 27.97 -4.79 4.94
N GLU A 63 27.57 -5.41 3.83
CA GLU A 63 28.39 -6.43 3.17
C GLU A 63 29.65 -5.85 2.53
N LEU A 64 29.57 -4.70 1.85
CA LEU A 64 30.77 -4.05 1.31
C LEU A 64 31.78 -3.69 2.40
N GLN A 65 31.30 -3.20 3.55
CA GLN A 65 32.15 -2.84 4.69
C GLN A 65 32.89 -4.06 5.27
N ARG A 66 32.25 -5.24 5.32
CA ARG A 66 32.90 -6.49 5.81
C ARG A 66 34.13 -6.91 5.01
N TYR A 67 34.20 -6.53 3.74
CA TYR A 67 35.32 -6.85 2.85
C TYR A 67 36.25 -5.65 2.62
N GLU A 68 35.99 -4.48 3.20
CA GLU A 68 36.72 -3.25 2.91
C GLU A 68 38.25 -3.35 3.11
N HIS A 69 38.71 -4.12 4.09
CA HIS A 69 40.14 -4.32 4.36
C HIS A 69 40.72 -5.57 3.69
N LYS A 70 39.90 -6.34 2.96
CA LYS A 70 40.28 -7.62 2.33
C LYS A 70 40.48 -7.51 0.83
N VAL A 71 40.20 -6.35 0.23
CA VAL A 71 40.28 -6.10 -1.21
C VAL A 71 41.07 -4.83 -1.52
N SER A 72 41.72 -4.82 -2.68
CA SER A 72 42.41 -3.66 -3.24
C SER A 72 41.44 -2.55 -3.66
N ALA A 73 41.95 -1.34 -3.94
CA ALA A 73 41.12 -0.21 -4.35
C ALA A 73 40.35 -0.47 -5.66
N ASP A 74 40.96 -1.15 -6.64
CA ASP A 74 40.30 -1.48 -7.92
C ASP A 74 39.20 -2.53 -7.73
N GLU A 75 39.43 -3.51 -6.86
CA GLU A 75 38.43 -4.52 -6.49
C GLU A 75 37.23 -3.90 -5.74
N LYS A 76 37.46 -2.85 -4.93
CA LYS A 76 36.36 -2.13 -4.25
C LYS A 76 35.39 -1.51 -5.25
N ASP A 77 35.89 -0.84 -6.29
CA ASP A 77 35.03 -0.23 -7.30
C ASP A 77 34.25 -1.29 -8.10
N ALA A 78 34.93 -2.38 -8.50
CA ALA A 78 34.29 -3.50 -9.17
C ALA A 78 33.18 -4.14 -8.32
N MET A 79 33.44 -4.36 -7.02
CA MET A 79 32.49 -4.93 -6.06
C MET A 79 31.31 -3.97 -5.77
N ALA A 80 31.58 -2.66 -5.71
CA ALA A 80 30.53 -1.65 -5.57
C ALA A 80 29.58 -1.65 -6.79
N LYS A 81 30.12 -1.73 -8.00
CA LYS A 81 29.32 -1.84 -9.25
C LYS A 81 28.51 -3.13 -9.29
N LEU A 82 29.13 -4.26 -8.96
CA LEU A 82 28.48 -5.57 -8.90
C LEU A 82 27.31 -5.58 -7.91
N SER A 83 27.56 -5.16 -6.67
CA SER A 83 26.56 -5.14 -5.60
C SER A 83 25.38 -4.23 -5.93
N LYS A 84 25.65 -3.06 -6.54
CA LYS A 84 24.60 -2.14 -7.02
C LYS A 84 23.77 -2.77 -8.13
N GLY A 85 24.40 -3.49 -9.06
CA GLY A 85 23.72 -4.24 -10.11
C GLY A 85 22.82 -5.34 -9.54
N LEU A 86 23.28 -6.05 -8.51
CA LEU A 86 22.53 -7.10 -7.82
C LEU A 86 21.30 -6.52 -7.11
N VAL A 87 21.46 -5.47 -6.29
CA VAL A 87 20.34 -4.79 -5.62
C VAL A 87 19.32 -4.28 -6.62
N ARG A 88 19.76 -3.67 -7.73
CA ARG A 88 18.86 -3.21 -8.79
C ARG A 88 18.04 -4.35 -9.39
N LYS A 89 18.64 -5.52 -9.63
CA LYS A 89 17.93 -6.70 -10.16
C LYS A 89 16.92 -7.25 -9.16
N LEU A 90 17.28 -7.33 -7.87
CA LEU A 90 16.37 -7.79 -6.81
C LEU A 90 15.16 -6.85 -6.65
N LEU A 91 15.40 -5.54 -6.71
CA LEU A 91 14.36 -4.52 -6.54
C LEU A 91 13.46 -4.34 -7.78
N HIS A 92 13.88 -4.83 -8.95
CA HIS A 92 13.13 -4.59 -10.18
C HIS A 92 11.70 -5.11 -10.13
N TYR A 93 11.50 -6.39 -9.77
CA TYR A 93 10.17 -7.00 -9.76
C TYR A 93 9.28 -6.44 -8.62
N PRO A 94 9.75 -6.37 -7.36
CA PRO A 94 8.95 -5.79 -6.27
C PRO A 94 8.53 -4.34 -6.52
N ILE A 95 9.43 -3.48 -7.02
CA ILE A 95 9.09 -2.07 -7.30
C ILE A 95 8.09 -1.97 -8.46
N THR A 96 8.28 -2.76 -9.53
CA THR A 96 7.35 -2.74 -10.67
C THR A 96 5.96 -3.20 -10.25
N HIS A 97 5.89 -4.26 -9.44
CA HIS A 97 4.63 -4.75 -8.87
C HIS A 97 3.95 -3.72 -7.96
N LEU A 98 4.73 -3.08 -7.07
CA LEU A 98 4.22 -2.02 -6.19
C LEU A 98 3.71 -0.80 -6.96
N LYS A 99 4.38 -0.41 -8.06
CA LYS A 99 3.89 0.69 -8.92
C LYS A 99 2.58 0.34 -9.61
N GLY A 100 2.41 -0.91 -10.05
CA GLY A 100 1.14 -1.39 -10.61
C GLY A 100 -0.06 -1.20 -9.67
N LEU A 101 0.15 -1.30 -8.35
CA LEU A 101 -0.89 -1.01 -7.34
C LEU A 101 -1.35 0.45 -7.36
N ALA A 102 -0.44 1.39 -7.63
CA ALA A 102 -0.78 2.81 -7.68
C ALA A 102 -1.53 3.19 -8.96
N ASP A 103 -1.30 2.46 -10.04
CA ASP A 103 -1.89 2.71 -11.37
C ASP A 103 -3.28 2.05 -11.54
N GLY A 104 -3.88 1.54 -10.46
CA GLY A 104 -5.24 1.01 -10.46
C GLY A 104 -5.39 -0.42 -10.97
N GLN A 105 -4.30 -1.20 -11.05
CA GLN A 105 -4.43 -2.64 -11.26
C GLN A 105 -5.08 -3.28 -10.03
N GLU A 106 -6.12 -4.10 -10.24
CA GLU A 106 -6.70 -4.93 -9.18
C GLU A 106 -5.63 -5.93 -8.72
N LEU A 107 -5.04 -5.63 -7.57
CA LEU A 107 -4.08 -6.49 -6.91
C LEU A 107 -4.48 -6.60 -5.45
N ASP A 108 -4.18 -7.77 -4.89
CA ASP A 108 -4.61 -8.17 -3.56
C ASP A 108 -4.25 -7.08 -2.53
N PRO A 109 -5.26 -6.47 -1.87
CA PRO A 109 -5.05 -5.45 -0.87
C PRO A 109 -4.17 -5.90 0.32
N GLN A 110 -3.88 -7.20 0.47
CA GLN A 110 -2.98 -7.75 1.50
C GLN A 110 -1.49 -7.73 1.13
N THR A 111 -1.15 -7.40 -0.13
CA THR A 111 0.23 -7.45 -0.64
C THR A 111 1.17 -6.49 0.11
N ILE A 112 0.77 -5.23 0.28
CA ILE A 112 1.59 -4.22 0.97
C ILE A 112 1.85 -4.64 2.41
N ASP A 113 0.80 -5.07 3.10
CA ASP A 113 0.89 -5.51 4.50
C ASP A 113 1.81 -6.74 4.65
N THR A 114 1.77 -7.66 3.69
CA THR A 114 2.69 -8.81 3.66
C THR A 114 4.15 -8.37 3.47
N ILE A 115 4.41 -7.41 2.57
CA ILE A 115 5.76 -6.85 2.38
C ILE A 115 6.28 -6.19 3.66
N TRP A 116 5.43 -5.39 4.32
CA TRP A 116 5.81 -4.73 5.57
C TRP A 116 6.13 -5.73 6.68
N ARG A 117 5.39 -6.84 6.76
CA ARG A 117 5.66 -7.94 7.72
C ARG A 117 6.93 -8.73 7.39
N LEU A 118 7.13 -9.10 6.12
CA LEU A 118 8.28 -9.90 5.68
C LEU A 118 9.61 -9.16 5.86
N TYR A 119 9.64 -7.87 5.54
CA TYR A 119 10.83 -7.04 5.62
C TYR A 119 10.90 -6.20 6.91
N ARG A 120 9.93 -6.36 7.82
CA ARG A 120 9.80 -5.61 9.08
C ARG A 120 9.91 -4.09 8.90
N LEU A 121 9.31 -3.57 7.82
CA LEU A 121 9.47 -2.16 7.42
C LEU A 121 8.88 -1.17 8.44
N HIS A 122 7.91 -1.60 9.26
CA HIS A 122 7.36 -0.78 10.36
C HIS A 122 8.45 -0.31 11.35
N GLU A 123 9.47 -1.14 11.61
CA GLU A 123 10.56 -0.79 12.53
C GLU A 123 11.47 0.28 11.92
N MET A 124 11.55 0.35 10.58
CA MET A 124 12.37 1.32 9.86
C MET A 124 11.67 2.68 9.72
N ASP A 125 10.35 2.67 9.48
CA ASP A 125 9.51 3.87 9.33
C ASP A 125 9.53 4.74 10.61
N GLN A 126 9.46 4.10 11.78
CA GLN A 126 9.49 4.80 13.08
C GLN A 126 10.84 5.47 13.41
N VAL A 127 11.94 4.98 12.83
CA VAL A 127 13.27 5.56 13.02
C VAL A 127 13.46 6.82 12.17
N GLU A 128 12.76 6.94 11.03
CA GLU A 128 12.78 8.16 10.20
C GLU A 128 11.93 9.29 10.80
N GLU A 129 10.79 8.99 11.44
CA GLU A 129 9.94 10.03 12.08
C GLU A 129 10.57 10.69 13.32
N GLN A 130 11.58 10.05 13.93
CA GLN A 130 12.28 10.56 15.12
C GLN A 130 13.56 11.34 14.81
N ARG A 131 13.89 11.53 13.52
CA ARG A 131 15.16 12.10 13.05
C ARG A 131 14.95 13.42 12.33
#